data_AF-A0AA46A4C1-F1
#
_entry.id   AF-A0AA46A4C1-F1
#
_cell.length_a   1.000
_cell.length_b   1.000
_cell.length_c   1.000
_cell.angle_alpha   90.00
_cell.angle_beta   90.00
_cell.angle_gamma   90.00
#
_symmetry.space_group_name_H-M   'P 1'
#
loop_
_entity.id
_entity.type
_entity.pdbx_description
1 polymer ?
#
loop_
_entity_poly.entity_id
_entity_poly.type
_entity_poly.pdbx_seq_one_letter_code
_entity_poly.pdbx_strand_id
1 'polypeptide(L)'
;MRPALTVDLLAGLLAQPKEAVSLSRWAPKNRPSTLEIKSSVTTNDVTIAGLELYMRCVISQPDEQVTIGLNVETLIGPKCFARVDWRHSSTHINTKVICGEQLRHTDAGRTHFHDPRLYESIEEPMDFIKANLPIAVALVPVPDSYRDLLENCATLLNVRNLPEAPIPPWQPNTSFL
;
A
#
# COMPACT_ATOMS: atom_id res chain seq x y z
N MET A 1 -17.42 10.78 -18.47
CA MET A 1 -16.19 11.52 -18.08
C MET A 1 -15.72 10.91 -16.76
N ARG A 2 -14.50 10.35 -16.68
CA ARG A 2 -13.99 9.85 -15.39
C ARG A 2 -13.66 11.07 -14.51
N PRO A 3 -14.03 11.09 -13.21
CA PRO A 3 -13.75 12.22 -12.34
C PRO A 3 -12.24 12.48 -12.27
N ALA A 4 -11.87 13.74 -12.09
CA ALA A 4 -10.48 14.09 -11.86
C ALA A 4 -9.99 13.45 -10.55
N LEU A 5 -8.80 12.84 -10.57
CA LEU A 5 -8.17 12.33 -9.36
C LEU A 5 -7.55 13.50 -8.61
N THR A 6 -8.19 13.93 -7.53
CA THR A 6 -7.71 15.01 -6.64
C THR A 6 -7.24 14.42 -5.31
N VAL A 7 -6.46 15.19 -4.53
CA VAL A 7 -6.06 14.80 -3.17
C VAL A 7 -7.28 14.49 -2.30
N ASP A 8 -8.31 15.32 -2.35
CA ASP A 8 -9.55 15.13 -1.59
C ASP A 8 -10.29 13.85 -1.96
N LEU A 9 -10.34 13.50 -3.24
CA LEU A 9 -10.94 12.25 -3.68
C LEU A 9 -10.14 11.05 -3.16
N LEU A 10 -8.81 11.07 -3.28
CA LEU A 10 -7.95 9.99 -2.79
C LEU A 10 -8.03 9.84 -1.26
N ALA A 11 -8.04 10.96 -0.54
CA ALA A 11 -8.22 11.00 0.91
C ALA A 11 -9.62 10.48 1.31
N GLY A 12 -10.66 10.86 0.57
CA GLY A 12 -12.02 10.35 0.78
C GLY A 12 -12.13 8.84 0.55
N LEU A 13 -11.53 8.33 -0.54
CA LEU A 13 -11.45 6.90 -0.81
C LEU A 13 -10.67 6.14 0.27
N LEU A 14 -9.59 6.72 0.79
CA LEU A 14 -8.85 6.13 1.90
C LEU A 14 -9.71 6.09 3.18
N ALA A 15 -10.34 7.20 3.53
CA ALA A 15 -11.12 7.37 4.75
C ALA A 15 -12.40 6.53 4.78
N GLN A 16 -12.91 6.10 3.63
CA GLN A 16 -14.11 5.27 3.56
C GLN A 16 -13.83 3.84 4.08
N PRO A 17 -14.65 3.31 5.00
CA PRO A 17 -14.57 1.92 5.42
C PRO A 17 -14.90 0.98 4.27
N LYS A 18 -14.06 -0.02 4.06
CA LYS A 18 -14.16 -0.94 2.95
C LYS A 18 -13.76 -2.36 3.34
N GLU A 19 -14.08 -3.34 2.51
CA GLU A 19 -13.72 -4.75 2.68
C GLU A 19 -13.14 -5.29 1.37
N ALA A 20 -12.16 -6.18 1.45
CA ALA A 20 -11.65 -6.90 0.30
C ALA A 20 -12.63 -8.03 -0.06
N VAL A 21 -12.99 -8.15 -1.34
CA VAL A 21 -13.95 -9.18 -1.80
C VAL A 21 -13.39 -10.59 -1.64
N SER A 22 -12.08 -10.76 -1.85
CA SER A 22 -11.40 -12.06 -1.74
C SER A 22 -9.94 -11.88 -1.35
N LEU A 23 -9.54 -12.55 -0.27
CA LEU A 23 -8.16 -12.62 0.21
C LEU A 23 -7.59 -14.03 0.09
N SER A 24 -8.09 -14.83 -0.86
CA SER A 24 -8.04 -16.29 -0.77
C SER A 24 -6.67 -16.95 -0.96
N ARG A 25 -5.78 -16.43 -1.82
CA ARG A 25 -4.44 -17.03 -1.99
C ARG A 25 -3.41 -16.09 -2.58
N TRP A 26 -2.18 -16.26 -2.10
CA TRP A 26 -0.98 -15.73 -2.73
C TRP A 26 -0.73 -16.39 -4.09
N ALA A 27 -0.44 -15.58 -5.11
CA ALA A 27 -0.11 -16.05 -6.45
C ALA A 27 1.22 -15.45 -6.93
N PRO A 28 2.02 -16.16 -7.75
CA PRO A 28 3.23 -15.59 -8.34
C PRO A 28 2.92 -14.35 -9.18
N LYS A 29 3.72 -13.29 -9.04
CA LYS A 29 3.54 -12.03 -9.76
C LYS A 29 4.69 -11.77 -10.73
N ASN A 30 4.51 -12.03 -12.04
CA ASN A 30 5.44 -11.76 -13.16
C ASN A 30 6.90 -12.24 -13.02
N ARG A 31 7.39 -12.51 -11.80
CA ARG A 31 8.70 -12.97 -11.39
C ARG A 31 8.48 -14.10 -10.38
N PRO A 32 9.25 -15.19 -10.45
CA PRO A 32 9.05 -16.36 -9.61
C PRO A 32 9.32 -16.11 -8.12
N SER A 33 9.99 -15.01 -7.75
CA SER A 33 10.38 -14.69 -6.37
C SER A 33 9.42 -13.76 -5.63
N THR A 34 8.33 -13.30 -6.25
CA THR A 34 7.37 -12.38 -5.64
C THR A 34 5.98 -12.98 -5.67
N LEU A 35 5.29 -12.92 -4.54
CA LEU A 35 3.88 -13.29 -4.44
C LEU A 35 3.01 -12.03 -4.35
N GLU A 36 1.79 -12.14 -4.84
CA GLU A 36 0.79 -11.07 -4.80
C GLU A 36 -0.60 -11.63 -4.43
N ILE A 37 -1.33 -10.85 -3.65
CA ILE A 37 -2.80 -10.90 -3.56
C ILE A 37 -3.31 -9.61 -4.20
N LYS A 38 -4.36 -9.72 -5.02
CA LYS A 38 -5.13 -8.59 -5.55
C LYS A 38 -6.60 -8.84 -5.28
N SER A 39 -7.31 -7.79 -4.89
CA SER A 39 -8.72 -7.87 -4.57
C SER A 39 -9.42 -6.58 -4.93
N SER A 40 -10.59 -6.68 -5.55
CA SER A 40 -11.55 -5.57 -5.54
C SER A 40 -11.97 -5.27 -4.11
N VAL A 41 -12.40 -4.03 -3.85
CA VAL A 41 -12.93 -3.65 -2.53
C VAL A 41 -14.37 -3.20 -2.62
N THR A 42 -15.12 -3.44 -1.55
CA THR A 42 -16.53 -3.07 -1.40
C THR A 42 -16.69 -2.05 -0.27
N THR A 43 -17.72 -1.21 -0.39
CA THR A 43 -18.26 -0.46 0.74
C THR A 43 -19.76 -0.65 0.75
N ASN A 44 -20.32 -1.01 1.91
CA ASN A 44 -21.75 -1.34 2.06
C ASN A 44 -22.20 -2.34 0.98
N ASP A 45 -21.43 -3.42 0.80
CA ASP A 45 -21.66 -4.50 -0.18
C ASP A 45 -21.61 -4.08 -1.67
N VAL A 46 -21.22 -2.84 -1.96
CA VAL A 46 -21.06 -2.34 -3.34
C VAL A 46 -19.58 -2.26 -3.69
N THR A 47 -19.18 -2.95 -4.76
CA THR A 47 -17.81 -2.88 -5.29
C THR A 47 -17.49 -1.46 -5.78
N ILE A 48 -16.40 -0.89 -5.27
CA ILE A 48 -15.91 0.41 -5.73
C ILE A 48 -15.17 0.21 -7.05
N ALA A 49 -15.77 0.67 -8.14
CA ALA A 49 -15.17 0.56 -9.46
C ALA A 49 -13.81 1.25 -9.54
N GLY A 50 -12.81 0.52 -10.02
CA GLY A 50 -11.45 1.04 -10.20
C GLY A 50 -10.63 1.16 -8.91
N LEU A 51 -11.09 0.63 -7.78
CA LEU A 51 -10.31 0.54 -6.53
C LEU A 51 -9.92 -0.92 -6.26
N GLU A 52 -8.63 -1.16 -6.08
CA GLU A 52 -8.07 -2.50 -5.86
C GLU A 52 -7.14 -2.47 -4.62
N LEU A 53 -7.34 -3.41 -3.70
CA LEU A 53 -6.33 -3.78 -2.71
C LEU A 53 -5.28 -4.66 -3.36
N TYR A 54 -4.01 -4.41 -3.06
CA TYR A 54 -2.95 -5.36 -3.35
C TYR A 54 -2.03 -5.59 -2.14
N MET A 55 -1.48 -6.79 -2.07
CA MET A 55 -0.48 -7.19 -1.09
C MET A 55 0.64 -7.90 -1.83
N ARG A 56 1.90 -7.63 -1.47
CA ARG A 56 3.09 -8.20 -2.11
C ARG A 56 4.12 -8.58 -1.08
N CYS A 57 4.86 -9.64 -1.36
CA CYS A 57 6.03 -10.02 -0.57
C CYS A 57 7.06 -10.76 -1.44
N VAL A 58 8.30 -10.82 -0.96
CA VAL A 58 9.37 -11.62 -1.58
C VAL A 58 9.44 -12.98 -0.88
N ILE A 59 9.45 -14.07 -1.66
CA ILE A 59 9.40 -15.45 -1.14
C ILE A 59 10.61 -15.77 -0.26
N SER A 60 11.79 -15.29 -0.67
CA SER A 60 13.06 -15.57 -0.01
C SER A 60 13.34 -14.70 1.21
N GLN A 61 12.41 -13.83 1.61
CA GLN A 61 12.58 -12.85 2.68
C GLN A 61 11.35 -12.92 3.60
N PRO A 62 11.23 -13.98 4.42
CA PRO A 62 10.13 -14.09 5.38
C PRO A 62 10.13 -12.91 6.35
N ASP A 63 8.94 -12.41 6.68
CA ASP A 63 8.75 -11.27 7.57
C ASP A 63 9.53 -10.01 7.18
N GLU A 64 9.86 -9.85 5.89
CA GLU A 64 10.52 -8.67 5.33
C GLU A 64 9.97 -8.35 3.93
N GLN A 65 10.21 -7.11 3.48
CA GLN A 65 9.85 -6.64 2.14
C GLN A 65 8.40 -6.92 1.77
N VAL A 66 7.50 -6.65 2.71
CA VAL A 66 6.06 -6.74 2.50
C VAL A 66 5.52 -5.36 2.15
N THR A 67 4.67 -5.31 1.12
CA THR A 67 3.98 -4.09 0.71
C THR A 67 2.48 -4.36 0.68
N ILE A 68 1.68 -3.51 1.32
CA ILE A 68 0.21 -3.58 1.28
C ILE A 68 -0.32 -2.20 0.88
N GLY A 69 -1.22 -2.12 -0.09
CA GLY A 69 -1.70 -0.82 -0.54
C GLY A 69 -2.95 -0.85 -1.40
N LEU A 70 -3.41 0.35 -1.75
CA LEU A 70 -4.57 0.57 -2.60
C LEU A 70 -4.13 1.17 -3.93
N ASN A 71 -4.67 0.62 -5.01
CA ASN A 71 -4.56 1.14 -6.37
C ASN A 71 -5.88 1.78 -6.79
N VAL A 72 -5.79 2.91 -7.48
CA VAL A 72 -6.90 3.52 -8.21
C VAL A 72 -6.66 3.41 -9.71
N GLU A 73 -7.70 3.12 -10.48
CA GLU A 73 -7.64 3.03 -11.93
C GLU A 73 -7.44 4.42 -12.55
N THR A 74 -6.43 4.54 -13.42
CA THR A 74 -6.13 5.77 -14.16
C THR A 74 -6.31 5.56 -15.66
N LEU A 75 -6.02 6.57 -16.48
CA LEU A 75 -6.04 6.44 -17.95
C LEU A 75 -4.97 5.50 -18.50
N ILE A 76 -3.90 5.27 -17.73
CA ILE A 76 -2.78 4.39 -18.12
C ILE A 76 -2.73 3.09 -17.33
N GLY A 77 -3.82 2.78 -16.60
CA GLY A 77 -3.96 1.60 -15.75
C GLY A 77 -3.88 1.88 -14.24
N PRO A 78 -3.87 0.83 -13.41
CA PRO A 78 -3.91 0.97 -11.95
C PRO A 78 -2.67 1.66 -11.39
N LYS A 79 -2.87 2.62 -10.49
CA LYS A 79 -1.80 3.33 -9.81
C LYS A 79 -2.01 3.35 -8.30
N CYS A 80 -0.95 3.02 -7.56
CA CYS A 80 -0.98 3.04 -6.11
C CYS A 80 -1.04 4.49 -5.59
N PHE A 81 -1.93 4.75 -4.63
CA PHE A 81 -2.07 6.07 -3.98
C PHE A 81 -1.89 6.03 -2.46
N ALA A 82 -2.09 4.87 -1.83
CA ALA A 82 -1.85 4.64 -0.41
C ALA A 82 -1.12 3.31 -0.21
N ARG A 83 -0.04 3.28 0.57
CA ARG A 83 0.82 2.11 0.66
C ARG A 83 1.58 2.02 1.98
N VAL A 84 1.53 0.86 2.62
CA VAL A 84 2.38 0.50 3.73
C VAL A 84 3.51 -0.38 3.21
N ASP A 85 4.74 -0.04 3.52
CA ASP A 85 5.91 -0.87 3.31
C ASP A 85 6.44 -1.32 4.68
N TRP A 86 6.67 -2.61 4.86
CA TRP A 86 7.11 -3.21 6.13
C TRP A 86 8.46 -3.91 5.96
N ARG A 87 9.41 -3.51 6.80
CA ARG A 87 10.78 -4.06 6.84
C ARG A 87 11.42 -4.14 5.45
N HIS A 88 11.27 -3.06 4.67
CA HIS A 88 11.90 -2.93 3.35
C HIS A 88 13.43 -3.09 3.46
N SER A 89 14.10 -3.54 2.40
CA SER A 89 15.56 -3.83 2.43
C SER A 89 16.45 -2.61 2.65
N SER A 90 15.93 -1.42 2.37
CA SER A 90 16.59 -0.14 2.56
C SER A 90 15.66 0.84 3.27
N THR A 91 16.24 1.85 3.91
CA THR A 91 15.46 2.99 4.42
C THR A 91 14.85 3.80 3.29
N HIS A 92 13.76 4.50 3.58
CA HIS A 92 13.09 5.38 2.64
C HIS A 92 13.33 6.84 3.00
N ILE A 93 14.00 7.58 2.11
CA ILE A 93 14.25 9.01 2.28
C ILE A 93 13.35 9.80 1.34
N ASN A 94 12.58 10.73 1.91
CA ASN A 94 11.71 11.64 1.16
C ASN A 94 12.56 12.68 0.41
N THR A 95 12.91 12.45 -0.86
CA THR A 95 13.89 13.29 -1.59
C THR A 95 13.28 14.26 -2.60
N LYS A 96 11.97 14.19 -2.86
CA LYS A 96 11.34 14.92 -3.98
C LYS A 96 10.59 16.16 -3.50
N VAL A 97 10.38 17.12 -4.41
CA VAL A 97 9.68 18.38 -4.11
C VAL A 97 8.26 18.15 -3.66
N ILE A 98 7.56 17.16 -4.24
CA ILE A 98 6.21 16.72 -3.85
C ILE A 98 6.11 16.30 -2.37
N CYS A 99 7.25 16.13 -1.69
CA CYS A 99 7.28 15.85 -0.27
C CYS A 99 7.15 17.09 0.62
N GLY A 100 6.97 18.27 0.05
CA GLY A 100 7.07 19.53 0.77
C GLY A 100 8.41 19.77 1.43
N GLU A 101 8.70 21.03 1.68
CA GLU A 101 10.03 21.43 2.14
C GLU A 101 10.33 20.89 3.55
N GLN A 102 9.32 20.86 4.42
CA GLN A 102 9.48 20.44 5.83
C GLN A 102 9.75 18.95 6.01
N LEU A 103 9.29 18.11 5.07
CA LEU A 103 9.42 16.65 5.16
C LEU A 103 10.45 16.12 4.15
N ARG A 104 11.02 16.99 3.31
CA ARG A 104 12.17 16.63 2.47
C ARG A 104 13.36 16.25 3.36
N HIS A 105 14.07 15.20 2.96
CA HIS A 105 15.20 14.61 3.66
C HIS A 105 14.88 13.96 5.01
N THR A 106 13.60 13.81 5.35
CA THR A 106 13.21 12.94 6.47
C THR A 106 13.38 11.48 6.08
N ASP A 107 13.93 10.69 7.00
CA ASP A 107 14.04 9.24 6.89
C ASP A 107 12.78 8.61 7.50
N ALA A 108 11.98 7.96 6.67
CA ALA A 108 10.79 7.22 7.09
C ALA A 108 11.12 5.79 7.58
N GLY A 109 12.40 5.41 7.54
CA GLY A 109 12.90 4.11 7.94
C GLY A 109 12.52 2.98 6.97
N ARG A 110 12.68 1.75 7.44
CA ARG A 110 12.35 0.52 6.69
C ARG A 110 10.86 0.16 6.74
N THR A 111 10.11 0.76 7.65
CA THR A 111 8.66 0.54 7.82
C THR A 111 7.94 1.88 7.84
N HIS A 112 7.11 2.12 6.84
CA HIS A 112 6.46 3.42 6.65
C HIS A 112 5.12 3.31 5.93
N PHE A 113 4.33 4.37 6.05
CA PHE A 113 3.08 4.56 5.33
C PHE A 113 3.18 5.77 4.40
N HIS A 114 2.83 5.54 3.14
CA HIS A 114 2.58 6.56 2.13
C HIS A 114 1.11 7.00 2.22
N ASP A 115 0.87 8.13 2.88
CA ASP A 115 -0.47 8.67 3.10
C ASP A 115 -0.87 9.68 1.99
N PRO A 116 -1.92 9.43 1.20
CA PRO A 116 -2.37 10.35 0.14
C PRO A 116 -2.75 11.74 0.66
N ARG A 117 -3.07 11.91 1.94
CA ARG A 117 -3.34 13.23 2.54
C ARG A 117 -2.10 14.12 2.58
N LEU A 118 -0.92 13.55 2.37
CA LEU A 118 0.37 14.24 2.36
C LEU A 118 0.87 14.61 0.95
N TYR A 119 0.01 14.50 -0.07
CA TYR A 119 0.28 15.15 -1.34
C TYR A 119 0.16 16.68 -1.17
N GLU A 120 1.19 17.44 -1.58
CA GLU A 120 1.13 18.91 -1.54
C GLU A 120 0.06 19.48 -2.48
N SER A 121 0.03 19.02 -3.73
CA SER A 121 -1.03 19.33 -4.68
C SER A 121 -1.13 18.26 -5.76
N ILE A 122 -2.38 17.96 -6.15
CA ILE A 122 -2.73 17.24 -7.38
C ILE A 122 -3.85 18.06 -8.01
N GLU A 123 -3.47 18.91 -8.96
CA GLU A 123 -4.39 19.86 -9.59
C GLU A 123 -5.05 19.23 -10.82
N GLU A 124 -4.29 18.41 -11.57
CA GLU A 124 -4.80 17.66 -12.72
C GLU A 124 -4.62 16.14 -12.57
N PRO A 125 -5.49 15.32 -13.20
CA PRO A 125 -5.35 13.86 -13.19
C PRO A 125 -3.99 13.38 -13.73
N MET A 126 -3.41 14.13 -14.68
CA MET A 126 -2.09 13.81 -15.24
C MET A 126 -0.96 14.03 -14.24
N ASP A 127 -1.14 14.91 -13.26
CA ASP A 127 -0.17 15.13 -12.19
C ASP A 127 -0.12 13.89 -11.31
N PHE A 128 -1.27 13.33 -10.92
CA PHE A 128 -1.29 12.06 -10.21
C PHE A 128 -0.65 10.94 -11.02
N ILE A 129 -0.92 10.85 -12.33
CA ILE A 129 -0.33 9.83 -13.22
C ILE A 129 1.20 9.93 -13.28
N LYS A 130 1.77 11.14 -13.23
CA LYS A 130 3.24 11.36 -13.24
C LYS A 130 3.85 11.37 -11.83
N ALA A 131 3.06 11.62 -10.80
CA ALA A 131 3.52 11.76 -9.43
C ALA A 131 4.15 10.47 -8.91
N ASN A 132 5.04 10.60 -7.93
CA ASN A 132 5.43 9.46 -7.12
C ASN A 132 4.33 9.20 -6.08
N LEU A 133 4.51 8.14 -5.28
CA LEU A 133 3.73 8.00 -4.05
C LEU A 133 3.89 9.24 -3.16
N PRO A 134 2.91 9.52 -2.29
CA PRO A 134 3.01 10.62 -1.35
C PRO A 134 4.16 10.38 -0.37
N ILE A 135 4.42 11.36 0.47
CA ILE A 135 5.43 11.28 1.54
C ILE A 135 5.26 10.01 2.36
N ALA A 136 6.38 9.34 2.63
CA ALA A 136 6.43 8.25 3.58
C ALA A 136 6.57 8.80 4.99
N VAL A 137 5.75 8.32 5.92
CA VAL A 137 5.89 8.57 7.37
C VAL A 137 6.20 7.26 8.05
N ALA A 138 7.18 7.27 8.96
CA ALA A 138 7.55 6.09 9.73
C ALA A 138 6.33 5.54 10.51
N LEU A 139 6.17 4.21 10.50
CA LEU A 139 5.11 3.57 11.28
C LEU A 139 5.59 3.38 12.72
N VAL A 140 4.87 3.97 13.68
CA VAL A 140 5.22 3.93 15.10
C VAL A 140 3.97 3.53 15.91
N PRO A 141 3.99 2.40 16.65
CA PRO A 141 5.08 1.43 16.72
C PRO A 141 5.27 0.66 15.40
N VAL A 142 6.48 0.12 15.18
CA VAL A 142 6.73 -0.80 14.07
C VAL A 142 6.04 -2.13 14.39
N PRO A 143 5.27 -2.74 13.46
CA PRO A 143 4.67 -4.04 13.69
C PRO A 143 5.73 -5.13 13.91
N ASP A 144 5.56 -5.92 14.96
CA ASP A 144 6.50 -6.98 15.35
C ASP A 144 6.29 -8.27 14.55
N SER A 145 5.06 -8.52 14.11
CA SER A 145 4.67 -9.67 13.30
C SER A 145 3.87 -9.27 12.06
N TYR A 146 3.74 -10.22 11.13
CA TYR A 146 2.87 -10.07 9.96
C TYR A 146 1.40 -9.83 10.36
N ARG A 147 0.94 -10.44 11.46
CA ARG A 147 -0.41 -10.23 11.97
C ARG A 147 -0.60 -8.79 12.45
N ASP A 148 0.34 -8.26 13.21
CA ASP A 148 0.31 -6.86 13.67
C ASP A 148 0.37 -5.90 12.48
N LEU A 149 1.09 -6.26 11.41
CA LEU A 149 1.09 -5.51 10.17
C LEU A 149 -0.31 -5.47 9.56
N LEU A 150 -1.01 -6.61 9.47
CA LEU A 150 -2.35 -6.66 8.89
C LEU A 150 -3.36 -5.83 9.71
N GLU A 151 -3.27 -5.87 11.04
CA GLU A 151 -4.13 -5.07 11.93
C GLU A 151 -3.87 -3.56 11.76
N ASN A 152 -2.60 -3.16 11.68
CA ASN A 152 -2.24 -1.78 11.38
C ASN A 152 -2.73 -1.35 9.98
N CYS A 153 -2.55 -2.20 8.96
CA CYS A 153 -3.01 -1.91 7.60
C CYS A 153 -4.54 -1.83 7.51
N ALA A 154 -5.27 -2.66 8.27
CA ALA A 154 -6.73 -2.61 8.36
C ALA A 154 -7.21 -1.23 8.80
N THR A 155 -6.50 -0.62 9.76
CA THR A 155 -6.78 0.72 10.25
C THR A 155 -6.34 1.80 9.25
N LEU A 156 -5.09 1.76 8.78
CA LEU A 156 -4.51 2.79 7.91
C LEU A 156 -5.18 2.88 6.54
N LEU A 157 -5.54 1.73 5.96
CA LEU A 157 -6.19 1.64 4.64
C LEU A 157 -7.71 1.57 4.75
N ASN A 158 -8.24 1.49 5.98
CA ASN A 158 -9.64 1.29 6.32
C ASN A 158 -10.28 0.06 5.65
N VAL A 159 -9.51 -1.02 5.49
CA VAL A 159 -9.96 -2.30 4.91
C VAL A 159 -10.15 -3.32 6.03
N ARG A 160 -11.39 -3.53 6.46
CA ARG A 160 -11.71 -4.17 7.76
C ARG A 160 -11.27 -5.62 7.87
N ASN A 161 -11.45 -6.39 6.81
CA ASN A 161 -11.14 -7.83 6.79
C ASN A 161 -9.68 -8.14 6.40
N LEU A 162 -8.79 -7.15 6.34
CA LEU A 162 -7.35 -7.40 6.12
C LEU A 162 -6.72 -8.41 7.10
N PRO A 163 -7.07 -8.45 8.40
CA PRO A 163 -6.51 -9.43 9.34
C PRO A 163 -6.85 -10.89 9.01
N GLU A 164 -7.80 -11.13 8.11
CA GLU A 164 -8.16 -12.46 7.62
C GLU A 164 -7.28 -12.92 6.46
N ALA A 165 -6.42 -12.04 5.92
CA ALA A 165 -5.52 -12.40 4.84
C ALA A 165 -4.56 -13.52 5.26
N PRO A 166 -4.29 -14.50 4.39
CA PRO A 166 -3.38 -15.60 4.69
C PRO A 166 -1.95 -15.09 4.81
N ILE A 167 -1.18 -15.70 5.70
CA ILE A 167 0.27 -15.50 5.77
C ILE A 167 0.88 -15.98 4.44
N PRO A 168 1.85 -15.25 3.86
CA PRO A 168 2.53 -15.72 2.67
C PRO A 168 3.17 -17.10 2.88
N PRO A 169 3.14 -17.99 1.87
CA PRO A 169 3.86 -19.25 1.90
C PRO A 169 5.36 -18.99 1.69
N TRP A 170 5.98 -18.27 2.61
CA TRP A 170 7.42 -18.06 2.61
C TRP A 170 8.12 -19.41 2.61
N GLN A 171 9.17 -19.53 1.82
CA GLN A 171 10.01 -20.71 1.94
C GLN A 171 10.64 -20.68 3.33
N PRO A 172 10.69 -21.82 4.04
CA PRO A 172 11.47 -21.92 5.26
C PRO A 172 12.87 -21.40 4.95
N ASN A 173 13.33 -20.40 5.69
CA ASN A 173 14.71 -19.96 5.58
C ASN A 173 15.55 -21.07 6.22
N THR A 174 15.95 -22.09 5.44
CA THR A 174 16.80 -23.19 5.92
C THR A 174 18.23 -22.73 6.23
N SER A 175 18.47 -21.43 6.24
CA SER A 175 19.71 -20.81 6.66
C SER A 175 19.67 -20.67 8.19
N PHE A 176 19.98 -21.74 8.91
CA PHE A 176 20.52 -21.83 10.29
C PHE A 176 20.17 -23.22 10.88
N LEU A 177 20.87 -24.25 10.39
CA LEU A 177 21.23 -25.46 11.14
C LEU A 177 22.71 -25.73 10.90
#